data_AF-A0A7S1MGJ2-F1
#
_entry.id   AF-A0A7S1MGJ2-F1
#
_cell.length_a   1.000
_cell.length_b   1.000
_cell.length_c   1.000
_cell.angle_alpha   90.00
_cell.angle_beta   90.00
_cell.angle_gamma   90.00
#
_symmetry.space_group_name_H-M   'P 1'
#
loop_
_entity.id
_entity.type
_entity.pdbx_description
1 polymer ?
#
loop_
_entity_poly.entity_id
_entity_poly.type
_entity_poly.pdbx_seq_one_letter_code
_entity_poly.pdbx_strand_id
1 'polypeptide(L)'
;YHKGFIRMAVRHRIGLVPVFCFGEHDVMDNIHAPRVQRWFLDRFGFGFPVWAWGRWYLPLPVKTPLTIVVGEAIDPLEVAPSLATEQDGSTEWERGIDAVARIYFDRLLAMVHRHRDEAGYPELEVSVIYENPRARKGRHGAKKDAPKTDATAPAQSPKKVESTEKKSKSKHPKRNP
;
A
#
# COMPACT_ATOMS: atom_id res chain seq x y z
N TYR A 1 0.38 -4.60 0.76
CA TYR A 1 1.80 -4.68 0.32
C TYR A 1 1.99 -5.86 -0.65
N HIS A 2 3.02 -5.82 -1.51
CA HIS A 2 3.35 -6.92 -2.44
C HIS A 2 4.43 -7.82 -1.84
N LYS A 3 4.20 -9.15 -1.82
CA LYS A 3 5.11 -10.15 -1.22
C LYS A 3 6.10 -10.78 -2.22
N GLY A 4 6.08 -10.32 -3.48
CA GLY A 4 6.84 -10.94 -4.57
C GLY A 4 8.35 -10.95 -4.32
N PHE A 5 8.90 -9.84 -3.82
CA PHE A 5 10.34 -9.74 -3.52
C PHE A 5 10.77 -10.72 -2.42
N ILE A 6 9.92 -10.94 -1.41
CA ILE A 6 10.17 -11.91 -0.33
C ILE A 6 10.15 -13.33 -0.87
N ARG A 7 9.17 -13.66 -1.72
CA ARG A 7 9.12 -14.96 -2.39
C ARG A 7 10.39 -15.22 -3.22
N MET A 8 10.92 -14.19 -3.88
CA MET A 8 12.19 -14.29 -4.61
C MET A 8 13.39 -14.50 -3.68
N ALA A 9 13.48 -13.75 -2.60
CA ALA A 9 14.55 -13.92 -1.61
C ALA A 9 14.55 -15.35 -1.03
N VAL A 10 13.38 -15.88 -0.70
CA VAL A 10 13.25 -17.25 -0.17
C VAL A 10 13.62 -18.30 -1.23
N ARG A 11 13.17 -18.14 -2.49
CA ARG A 11 13.50 -19.07 -3.58
C ARG A 11 15.01 -19.11 -3.87
N HIS A 12 15.67 -17.96 -3.81
CA HIS A 12 17.10 -17.84 -4.07
C HIS A 12 17.97 -18.01 -2.81
N ARG A 13 17.37 -18.19 -1.62
CA ARG A 13 18.08 -18.30 -0.34
C ARG A 13 18.98 -17.09 -0.06
N ILE A 14 18.43 -15.89 -0.29
CA ILE A 14 19.15 -14.61 -0.14
C ILE A 14 18.56 -13.81 1.03
N GLY A 15 19.43 -13.15 1.79
CA GLY A 15 19.03 -12.22 2.84
C GLY A 15 18.30 -10.98 2.31
N LEU A 16 17.26 -10.54 3.02
CA LEU A 16 16.51 -9.32 2.77
C LEU A 16 17.08 -8.17 3.59
N VAL A 17 17.43 -7.06 2.95
CA VAL A 17 17.94 -5.87 3.65
C VAL A 17 16.86 -4.78 3.63
N PRO A 18 16.36 -4.32 4.80
CA PRO A 18 15.44 -3.20 4.85
C PRO A 18 16.18 -1.91 4.54
N VAL A 19 15.71 -1.17 3.54
CA VAL A 19 16.29 0.11 3.10
C VAL A 19 15.18 1.15 3.04
N PHE A 20 15.48 2.36 3.52
CA PHE A 20 14.58 3.49 3.42
C PHE A 20 15.33 4.75 2.99
N CYS A 21 14.75 5.53 2.07
CA CYS A 21 15.32 6.77 1.57
C CYS A 21 14.43 7.95 2.01
N PHE A 22 14.99 8.83 2.84
CA PHE A 22 14.37 10.10 3.20
C PHE A 22 14.59 11.13 2.08
N GLY A 23 13.54 11.91 1.79
CA GLY A 23 13.58 12.99 0.80
C GLY A 23 13.45 12.57 -0.65
N GLU A 24 13.28 11.28 -0.95
CA GLU A 24 13.06 10.79 -2.33
C GLU A 24 11.87 11.51 -3.00
N HIS A 25 10.78 11.71 -2.27
CA HIS A 25 9.58 12.37 -2.79
C HIS A 25 9.79 13.86 -3.09
N ASP A 26 10.77 14.49 -2.45
CA ASP A 26 11.02 15.93 -2.53
C ASP A 26 11.98 16.29 -3.69
N VAL A 27 12.51 15.28 -4.41
CA VAL A 27 13.45 15.47 -5.53
C VAL A 27 12.73 15.97 -6.79
N MET A 28 11.50 15.49 -7.02
CA MET A 28 10.65 15.88 -8.15
C MET A 28 9.20 15.97 -7.71
N ASP A 29 8.57 17.10 -8.01
CA ASP A 29 7.15 17.29 -7.76
C ASP A 29 6.34 16.91 -9.01
N ASN A 30 5.10 16.47 -8.83
CA ASN A 30 4.20 16.12 -9.92
C ASN A 30 2.98 17.05 -9.92
N ILE A 31 2.53 17.44 -11.12
CA ILE A 31 1.27 18.19 -11.24
C ILE A 31 0.10 17.30 -10.79
N HIS A 32 -0.49 17.66 -9.65
CA HIS A 32 -1.69 17.01 -9.12
C HIS A 32 -2.96 17.56 -9.79
N ALA A 33 -3.33 16.98 -10.94
CA ALA A 33 -4.57 17.30 -11.66
C ALA A 33 -5.55 16.10 -11.70
N PRO A 34 -6.09 15.65 -10.55
CA PRO A 34 -6.85 14.39 -10.47
C PRO A 34 -8.13 14.38 -11.32
N ARG A 35 -8.76 15.54 -11.55
CA ARG A 35 -9.95 15.65 -12.41
C ARG A 35 -9.61 15.46 -13.89
N VAL A 36 -8.50 16.06 -14.34
CA VAL A 36 -8.02 15.96 -15.73
C VAL A 36 -7.47 14.57 -16.00
N GLN A 37 -6.68 14.03 -15.07
CA GLN A 37 -6.15 12.67 -15.16
C GLN A 37 -7.28 11.63 -15.25
N ARG A 38 -8.34 11.79 -14.44
CA ARG A 38 -9.49 10.88 -14.48
C ARG A 38 -10.26 11.00 -15.79
N TRP A 39 -10.45 12.21 -16.30
CA TRP A 39 -11.05 12.42 -17.61
C TRP A 39 -10.22 11.78 -18.74
N PHE A 40 -8.90 11.89 -18.69
CA PHE A 40 -7.99 11.25 -19.64
C PHE A 40 -7.99 9.71 -19.53
N LEU A 41 -8.03 9.17 -18.31
CA LEU A 41 -8.20 7.73 -18.06
C LEU A 41 -9.53 7.22 -18.64
N ASP A 42 -10.63 7.94 -18.40
CA ASP A 42 -11.96 7.54 -18.85
C ASP A 42 -12.10 7.66 -20.38
N ARG A 43 -11.41 8.61 -21.03
CA ARG A 43 -11.53 8.87 -22.47
C ARG A 43 -10.49 8.15 -23.32
N PHE A 44 -9.25 8.05 -22.86
CA PHE A 44 -8.11 7.59 -23.64
C PHE A 44 -7.40 6.37 -23.03
N GLY A 45 -7.76 5.96 -21.80
CA GLY A 45 -7.15 4.82 -21.13
C GLY A 45 -5.76 5.07 -20.55
N PHE A 46 -5.22 6.29 -20.67
CA PHE A 46 -3.96 6.71 -20.04
C PHE A 46 -4.16 7.99 -19.24
N GLY A 47 -3.51 8.10 -18.09
CA GLY A 47 -3.57 9.30 -17.25
C GLY A 47 -2.59 10.36 -17.72
N PHE A 48 -3.09 11.41 -18.37
CA PHE A 48 -2.30 12.58 -18.77
C PHE A 48 -2.82 13.85 -18.08
N PRO A 49 -1.97 14.83 -17.75
CA PRO A 49 -0.50 14.81 -17.77
C PRO A 49 0.09 14.37 -16.43
N VAL A 50 1.11 13.49 -16.48
CA VAL A 50 2.12 13.31 -15.43
C VAL A 50 3.32 14.13 -15.85
N TRP A 51 3.32 15.39 -15.47
CA TRP A 51 4.44 16.29 -15.70
C TRP A 51 5.20 16.43 -14.39
N ALA A 52 6.35 15.76 -14.33
CA ALA A 52 7.30 15.89 -13.24
C ALA A 52 8.07 17.20 -13.44
N TRP A 53 7.81 18.19 -12.59
CA TRP A 53 8.44 19.50 -12.64
C TRP A 53 9.33 19.64 -11.40
N GLY A 54 10.55 20.10 -11.59
CA GLY A 54 11.45 20.41 -10.49
C GLY A 54 11.94 21.85 -10.62
N ARG A 55 13.25 22.03 -10.81
CA ARG A 55 13.86 23.36 -10.85
C ARG A 55 13.38 24.15 -12.08
N TRP A 56 12.81 25.33 -11.85
CA TRP A 56 12.41 26.31 -12.88
C TRP A 56 11.34 25.77 -13.85
N TYR A 57 10.44 24.90 -13.36
CA TYR A 57 9.40 24.24 -14.16
C TYR A 57 9.94 23.32 -15.28
N LEU A 58 11.24 23.02 -15.27
CA LEU A 58 11.86 22.02 -16.11
C LEU A 58 11.78 20.65 -15.44
N PRO A 59 11.89 19.54 -16.20
CA PRO A 59 12.06 18.19 -15.67
C PRO A 59 13.48 17.99 -15.09
N LEU A 60 13.93 18.94 -14.27
CA LEU A 60 15.24 18.94 -13.62
C LEU A 60 15.06 18.75 -12.11
N PRO A 61 15.75 17.79 -11.48
CA PRO A 61 15.64 17.55 -10.04
C PRO A 61 15.93 18.79 -9.19
N VAL A 62 15.21 18.93 -8.08
CA VAL A 62 15.55 19.91 -7.03
C VAL A 62 16.71 19.35 -6.19
N LYS A 63 17.60 20.23 -5.74
CA LYS A 63 18.70 19.85 -4.85
C LYS A 63 18.16 19.65 -3.43
N THR A 64 17.70 18.44 -3.14
CA THR A 64 17.21 18.04 -1.82
C THR A 64 18.18 17.03 -1.20
N PRO A 65 18.56 17.17 0.08
CA PRO A 65 19.40 16.17 0.76
C PRO A 65 18.67 14.83 0.81
N LEU A 66 19.31 13.78 0.28
CA LEU A 66 18.81 12.40 0.33
C LEU A 66 19.56 11.65 1.42
N THR A 67 18.83 11.15 2.41
CA THR A 67 19.40 10.34 3.49
C THR A 67 18.92 8.91 3.33
N ILE A 68 19.83 8.00 3.01
CA ILE A 68 19.53 6.58 2.86
C ILE A 68 19.94 5.86 4.13
N VAL A 69 19.01 5.14 4.74
CA VAL A 69 19.27 4.29 5.91
C VAL A 69 19.14 2.83 5.49
N VAL A 70 20.16 2.06 5.82
CA VAL A 70 20.28 0.64 5.51
C VAL A 70 20.30 -0.12 6.81
N GLY A 71 19.39 -1.08 6.96
CA GLY A 71 19.29 -1.92 8.13
C GLY A 71 20.09 -3.22 8.00
N GLU A 72 19.98 -4.05 9.03
CA GLU A 72 20.60 -5.38 9.07
C GLU A 72 19.92 -6.34 8.10
N ALA A 73 20.71 -7.19 7.45
CA ALA A 73 20.21 -8.27 6.61
C ALA A 73 19.39 -9.28 7.43
N ILE A 74 18.28 -9.73 6.86
CA ILE A 74 17.35 -10.70 7.45
C ILE A 74 17.43 -11.96 6.60
N ASP A 75 17.86 -13.08 7.16
CA ASP A 75 17.74 -14.36 6.47
C ASP A 75 16.28 -14.88 6.57
N PRO A 76 15.58 -15.06 5.43
CA PRO A 76 14.22 -15.59 5.45
C PRO A 76 14.09 -16.98 6.08
N LEU A 77 15.14 -17.81 6.00
CA LEU A 77 15.12 -19.17 6.55
C LEU A 77 15.39 -19.25 8.04
N GLU A 78 16.15 -18.30 8.58
CA GLU A 78 16.28 -18.17 10.04
C GLU A 78 14.95 -17.79 10.67
N VAL A 79 14.20 -16.92 10.00
CA VAL A 79 12.89 -16.46 10.46
C VAL A 79 11.81 -17.54 10.30
N ALA A 80 11.77 -18.22 9.17
CA ALA A 80 10.78 -19.25 8.89
C ALA A 80 11.44 -20.49 8.26
N PRO A 81 11.99 -21.40 9.08
CA PRO A 81 12.66 -22.60 8.61
C PRO A 81 11.76 -23.52 7.77
N SER A 82 10.44 -23.48 7.97
CA SER A 82 9.47 -24.25 7.18
C SER A 82 9.52 -23.90 5.68
N LEU A 83 9.91 -22.67 5.32
CA LEU A 83 10.10 -22.25 3.94
C LEU A 83 11.27 -22.96 3.23
N ALA A 84 12.06 -23.77 3.97
CA ALA A 84 13.07 -24.60 3.34
C ALA A 84 12.46 -25.79 2.58
N THR A 85 11.39 -26.35 3.14
CA THR A 85 10.84 -27.66 2.76
C THR A 85 9.44 -27.54 2.14
N GLU A 86 8.70 -26.50 2.49
CA GLU A 86 7.33 -26.27 2.02
C GLU A 86 7.27 -25.96 0.52
N GLN A 87 6.19 -26.42 -0.11
CA GLN A 87 5.94 -26.21 -1.54
C GLN A 87 5.50 -24.76 -1.80
N ASP A 88 6.05 -24.16 -2.86
CA ASP A 88 5.67 -22.82 -3.31
C ASP A 88 4.15 -22.70 -3.47
N GLY A 89 3.53 -21.80 -2.71
CA GLY A 89 2.10 -21.51 -2.77
C GLY A 89 1.21 -22.36 -1.85
N SER A 90 1.78 -23.23 -1.00
CA SER A 90 1.03 -23.87 0.08
C SER A 90 0.52 -22.84 1.10
N THR A 91 -0.51 -23.18 1.88
CA THR A 91 -1.02 -22.29 2.94
C THR A 91 0.05 -22.00 4.00
N GLU A 92 0.88 -23.00 4.33
CA GLU A 92 2.00 -22.82 5.27
C GLU A 92 3.12 -21.97 4.68
N TRP A 93 3.39 -22.12 3.39
CA TRP A 93 4.33 -21.26 2.67
C TRP A 93 3.91 -19.79 2.75
N GLU A 94 2.65 -19.50 2.43
CA GLU A 94 2.14 -18.12 2.52
C GLU A 94 2.19 -17.58 3.96
N ARG A 95 1.97 -18.41 4.97
CA ARG A 95 2.14 -18.03 6.39
C ARG A 95 3.60 -17.68 6.72
N GLY A 96 4.56 -18.47 6.24
CA GLY A 96 5.98 -18.20 6.44
C GLY A 96 6.42 -16.90 5.74
N ILE A 97 5.96 -16.67 4.50
CA ILE A 97 6.18 -15.41 3.78
C ILE A 97 5.61 -14.21 4.56
N ASP A 98 4.46 -14.37 5.21
CA ASP A 98 3.84 -13.31 6.00
C ASP A 98 4.58 -13.02 7.29
N ALA A 99 5.15 -14.05 7.93
CA ALA A 99 6.02 -13.88 9.09
C ALA A 99 7.29 -13.10 8.71
N VAL A 100 7.96 -13.48 7.62
CA VAL A 100 9.13 -12.77 7.10
C VAL A 100 8.79 -11.33 6.72
N ALA A 101 7.65 -11.12 6.05
CA ALA A 101 7.18 -9.79 5.68
C ALA A 101 6.98 -8.88 6.89
N ARG A 102 6.32 -9.39 7.94
CA ARG A 102 6.10 -8.64 9.18
C ARG A 102 7.43 -8.20 9.78
N ILE A 103 8.37 -9.13 9.98
CA ILE A 103 9.68 -8.81 10.56
C ILE A 103 10.44 -7.81 9.70
N TYR A 104 10.43 -7.95 8.38
CA TYR A 104 11.03 -6.99 7.46
C TYR A 104 10.46 -5.58 7.64
N PHE A 105 9.13 -5.45 7.63
CA PHE A 105 8.46 -4.16 7.75
C PHE A 105 8.58 -3.57 9.16
N ASP A 106 8.57 -4.38 10.20
CA ASP A 106 8.76 -3.93 11.58
C ASP A 106 10.17 -3.37 11.77
N ARG A 107 11.22 -4.03 11.25
CA ARG A 107 12.59 -3.50 11.26
C ARG A 107 12.70 -2.20 10.45
N LEU A 108 12.05 -2.14 9.29
CA LEU A 108 12.03 -0.95 8.46
C LEU A 108 11.35 0.24 9.18
N LEU A 109 10.20 0.01 9.81
CA LEU A 109 9.50 1.04 10.59
C LEU A 109 10.33 1.51 11.78
N ALA A 110 10.93 0.59 12.53
CA ALA A 110 11.81 0.93 13.64
C ALA A 110 13.00 1.81 13.19
N MET A 111 13.59 1.48 12.03
CA MET A 111 14.66 2.25 11.42
C MET A 111 14.22 3.65 10.99
N VAL A 112 13.03 3.77 10.38
CA VAL A 112 12.44 5.07 10.01
C VAL A 112 12.23 5.92 11.26
N HIS A 113 11.59 5.38 12.29
CA HIS A 113 11.32 6.12 13.53
C HIS A 113 12.60 6.58 14.22
N ARG A 114 13.66 5.77 14.19
CA ARG A 114 14.94 6.11 14.79
C ARG A 114 15.65 7.26 14.07
N HIS A 115 15.60 7.30 12.74
CA HIS A 115 16.41 8.22 11.94
C HIS A 115 15.65 9.39 11.33
N ARG A 116 14.33 9.48 11.51
CA ARG A 116 13.51 10.56 10.92
C ARG A 116 13.91 11.95 11.39
N ASP A 117 14.31 12.10 12.66
CA ASP A 117 14.66 13.41 13.22
C ASP A 117 16.02 13.88 12.68
N GLU A 118 16.99 12.97 12.62
CA GLU A 118 18.32 13.20 12.02
C GLU A 118 18.24 13.51 10.52
N ALA A 119 17.30 12.89 9.82
CA ALA A 119 17.07 13.11 8.39
C ALA A 119 16.28 14.41 8.10
N GLY A 120 15.80 15.14 9.10
CA GLY A 120 15.04 16.38 8.94
C GLY A 120 13.53 16.19 8.70
N TYR A 121 13.00 15.01 9.00
CA TYR A 121 11.59 14.63 8.80
C TYR A 121 10.88 14.24 10.12
N PRO A 122 10.81 15.12 11.14
CA PRO A 122 10.28 14.76 12.46
C PRO A 122 8.79 14.38 12.46
N GLU A 123 8.02 14.93 11.52
CA GLU A 123 6.59 14.68 11.35
C GLU A 123 6.30 13.48 10.43
N LEU A 124 7.32 12.78 9.93
CA LEU A 124 7.10 11.65 9.03
C LEU A 124 6.46 10.48 9.79
N GLU A 125 5.26 10.12 9.36
CA GLU A 125 4.53 8.94 9.80
C GLU A 125 4.43 7.96 8.64
N VAL A 126 4.90 6.73 8.87
CA VAL A 126 4.86 5.64 7.90
C VAL A 126 3.97 4.54 8.45
N SER A 127 3.02 4.07 7.64
CA SER A 127 2.14 2.96 7.98
C SER A 127 2.18 1.88 6.91
N VAL A 128 2.14 0.63 7.35
CA VAL A 128 2.13 -0.53 6.45
C VAL A 128 0.69 -1.01 6.31
N ILE A 129 0.16 -0.92 5.09
CA ILE A 129 -1.20 -1.37 4.79
C ILE A 129 -1.16 -2.84 4.40
N TYR A 130 -1.67 -3.69 5.30
CA TYR A 130 -1.68 -5.13 5.14
C TYR A 130 -2.76 -5.64 4.18
N GLU A 131 -3.88 -4.92 4.06
CA GLU A 131 -4.93 -5.24 3.08
C GLU A 131 -4.64 -4.63 1.70
N ASN A 132 -4.97 -5.37 0.63
CA ASN A 132 -4.95 -4.83 -0.72
C ASN A 132 -6.35 -4.29 -1.09
N PRO A 133 -6.60 -2.97 -1.06
CA PRO A 133 -7.92 -2.41 -1.39
C PRO A 133 -8.34 -2.64 -2.85
N ARG A 134 -7.40 -3.00 -3.75
CA ARG A 134 -7.71 -3.28 -5.17
C ARG A 134 -8.28 -4.68 -5.38
N ALA A 135 -8.02 -5.63 -4.47
CA ALA A 135 -8.55 -7.01 -4.59
C ALA A 135 -10.09 -7.08 -4.45
N ARG A 136 -10.70 -6.05 -3.87
CA ARG A 136 -12.16 -5.99 -3.66
C ARG A 136 -12.95 -5.57 -4.92
N LYS A 137 -12.33 -4.87 -5.88
CA LYS A 137 -13.03 -4.36 -7.08
C LYS A 137 -13.20 -5.37 -8.22
N GLY A 138 -12.58 -6.54 -8.15
CA GLY A 138 -12.66 -7.57 -9.21
C GLY A 138 -13.81 -8.58 -9.11
N ARG A 139 -14.68 -8.50 -8.08
CA ARG A 139 -15.71 -9.52 -7.80
C ARG A 139 -17.17 -9.08 -8.02
N HIS A 140 -17.41 -7.95 -8.70
CA HIS A 140 -18.76 -7.48 -9.09
C HIS A 140 -19.05 -7.67 -10.59
N GLY A 141 -18.50 -8.73 -11.21
CA GLY A 141 -18.71 -9.02 -12.64
C GLY A 141 -18.79 -10.50 -13.01
N ALA A 142 -18.89 -11.41 -12.03
CA ALA A 142 -19.19 -12.81 -12.32
C ALA A 142 -20.72 -13.00 -12.28
N LYS A 143 -21.30 -13.24 -13.47
CA LYS A 143 -22.70 -13.59 -13.69
C LYS A 143 -23.18 -14.61 -12.66
N LYS A 144 -24.32 -14.31 -12.03
CA LYS A 144 -25.14 -15.30 -11.32
C LYS A 144 -25.87 -16.14 -12.37
N ASP A 145 -25.30 -17.29 -12.71
CA ASP A 145 -26.08 -18.37 -13.33
C ASP A 145 -26.72 -19.17 -12.18
N ALA A 146 -27.98 -18.85 -11.89
CA ALA A 146 -28.80 -19.60 -10.94
C ALA A 146 -29.43 -20.81 -11.63
N PRO A 147 -29.44 -22.02 -11.02
CA PRO A 147 -30.39 -23.04 -11.40
C PRO A 147 -31.76 -22.70 -10.76
N LYS A 148 -32.79 -22.65 -11.61
CA LYS A 148 -34.20 -22.63 -11.22
C LYS A 148 -34.58 -23.97 -10.59
N THR A 149 -35.23 -23.94 -9.43
CA THR A 149 -36.35 -24.84 -9.07
C THR A 149 -37.19 -24.19 -7.97
N ASP A 150 -38.31 -23.61 -8.41
CA ASP A 150 -39.68 -23.63 -7.91
C ASP A 150 -40.03 -23.72 -6.41
N ALA A 151 -40.84 -22.71 -6.04
CA ALA A 151 -42.07 -22.76 -5.23
C ALA A 151 -42.00 -23.07 -3.72
N THR A 152 -42.20 -22.03 -2.90
CA THR A 152 -43.48 -21.74 -2.20
C THR A 152 -43.29 -20.61 -1.16
N ALA A 153 -44.13 -19.58 -1.24
CA ALA A 153 -44.20 -18.40 -0.36
C ALA A 153 -45.15 -18.64 0.85
N PRO A 154 -45.51 -17.65 1.71
CA PRO A 154 -44.93 -16.34 2.05
C PRO A 154 -44.85 -16.11 3.60
N ALA A 155 -44.66 -14.83 4.00
CA ALA A 155 -44.90 -14.21 5.33
C ALA A 155 -43.72 -14.25 6.32
N GLN A 156 -43.27 -13.17 6.99
CA GLN A 156 -43.79 -11.83 7.28
C GLN A 156 -42.62 -10.90 7.65
N SER A 157 -42.70 -9.62 7.27
CA SER A 157 -41.88 -8.52 7.80
C SER A 157 -42.23 -8.22 9.27
N PRO A 158 -41.34 -7.61 10.07
CA PRO A 158 -41.63 -6.23 10.44
C PRO A 158 -40.43 -5.28 10.70
N LYS A 159 -40.71 -4.00 10.38
CA LYS A 159 -40.40 -2.76 11.11
C LYS A 159 -38.98 -2.20 11.20
N LYS A 160 -38.82 -1.13 10.41
CA LYS A 160 -38.12 0.14 10.62
C LYS A 160 -38.08 0.59 12.09
N VAL A 161 -36.88 0.89 12.60
CA VAL A 161 -36.66 1.83 13.72
C VAL A 161 -35.59 2.82 13.30
N GLU A 162 -36.01 4.08 13.30
CA GLU A 162 -35.27 5.29 12.98
C GLU A 162 -34.69 5.81 14.29
N SER A 163 -33.38 6.09 14.35
CA SER A 163 -32.81 6.88 15.44
C SER A 163 -31.68 7.76 14.89
N THR A 164 -31.97 9.04 15.01
CA THR A 164 -31.15 10.21 14.73
C THR A 164 -30.02 10.33 15.75
N GLU A 165 -28.79 10.63 15.31
CA GLU A 165 -27.92 11.47 16.13
C GLU A 165 -26.97 12.34 15.29
N LYS A 166 -26.74 13.53 15.81
CA LYS A 166 -26.19 14.73 15.19
C LYS A 166 -24.68 14.86 15.45
N LYS A 167 -23.99 15.43 14.45
CA LYS A 167 -22.99 16.51 14.56
C LYS A 167 -21.58 16.16 15.10
N SER A 168 -20.59 16.29 14.22
CA SER A 168 -19.39 17.10 14.49
C SER A 168 -18.63 17.40 13.19
N LYS A 169 -18.56 18.69 12.81
CA LYS A 169 -17.69 19.22 11.75
C LYS A 169 -16.36 19.58 12.39
N SER A 170 -15.27 18.92 12.01
CA SER A 170 -13.91 19.40 12.28
C SER A 170 -13.32 20.03 11.02
N LYS A 171 -12.85 21.27 11.16
CA LYS A 171 -12.29 22.13 10.12
C LYS A 171 -10.82 21.75 9.86
N HIS A 172 -10.46 21.63 8.59
CA HIS A 172 -9.07 21.58 8.12
C HIS A 172 -8.45 23.01 8.15
N PRO A 173 -7.23 23.22 8.68
CA PRO A 173 -6.53 24.49 8.52
C PRO A 173 -5.92 24.59 7.11
N LYS A 174 -6.06 25.78 6.51
CA LYS A 174 -5.51 26.17 5.21
C LYS A 174 -3.98 26.32 5.31
N ARG A 175 -3.23 25.74 4.37
CA ARG A 175 -1.87 26.20 4.02
C ARG A 175 -2.01 27.29 2.95
N ASN A 176 -1.35 28.42 3.17
CA ASN A 176 -1.27 29.56 2.25
C ASN A 176 0.02 29.46 1.40
N PRO A 177 0.07 30.20 0.28
CA PRO A 177 0.93 29.91 -0.89
C PRO A 177 2.42 30.17 -0.68
#